data_AF-A0AAD5QHA7-F1
#
_entry.id   AF-A0AAD5QHA7-F1
#
_cell.length_a   1.000
_cell.length_b   1.000
_cell.length_c   1.000
_cell.angle_alpha   90.00
_cell.angle_beta   90.00
_cell.angle_gamma   90.00
#
_symmetry.space_group_name_H-M   'P 1'
#
loop_
_entity.id
_entity.type
_entity.pdbx_description
1 polymer ?
#
loop_
_entity_poly.entity_id
_entity_poly.type
_entity_poly.pdbx_seq_one_letter_code
_entity_poly.pdbx_strand_id
1 'polypeptide(L)'
;MQLVGKILHDLKSSRPNKVFNVPTSMGEGTQCLEACEDLHKYGFIHRDMKPNNYACGLGDLKRVVYILDFGLARKFTNEKGELKTPRRIA
;
A
#
# COMPACT_ATOMS: atom_id res chain seq x y z
N MET A 1 12.52 4.07 10.11
CA MET A 1 11.08 4.27 9.84
C MET A 1 10.74 5.72 10.13
N GLN A 2 10.06 6.40 9.21
CA GLN A 2 9.58 7.77 9.42
C GLN A 2 8.18 7.72 10.03
N LEU A 3 7.87 8.66 10.94
CA LEU A 3 6.52 8.83 11.44
C LEU A 3 5.59 9.27 10.29
N VAL A 4 4.50 8.54 10.10
CA VAL A 4 3.45 8.86 9.11
C VAL A 4 2.20 9.40 9.80
N GLY A 5 1.31 9.98 8.99
CA GLY A 5 0.03 10.48 9.42
C GLY A 5 -1.03 9.40 9.55
N LYS A 6 -2.30 9.81 9.39
CA LYS A 6 -3.45 8.90 9.54
C LYS A 6 -3.48 7.85 8.43
N ILE A 7 -3.90 6.65 8.80
CA ILE A 7 -4.19 5.57 7.84
C ILE A 7 -5.44 5.88 7.02
N LEU A 8 -5.53 5.33 5.81
CA LEU A 8 -6.67 5.57 4.91
C LEU A 8 -7.99 5.08 5.51
N HIS A 9 -7.95 4.02 6.32
CA HIS A 9 -9.10 3.52 7.07
C HIS A 9 -9.70 4.59 7.99
N ASP A 10 -8.86 5.30 8.75
CA ASP A 10 -9.31 6.30 9.71
C ASP A 10 -9.79 7.56 8.99
N LEU A 11 -9.09 7.94 7.90
CA LEU A 11 -9.52 9.05 7.05
C LEU A 11 -10.90 8.78 6.44
N LYS A 12 -11.12 7.57 5.89
CA LYS A 12 -12.43 7.15 5.37
C LYS A 12 -13.49 7.16 6.47
N SER A 13 -13.17 6.62 7.64
CA SER A 13 -14.11 6.54 8.78
C SER A 13 -14.52 7.90 9.34
N SER A 14 -13.67 8.92 9.19
CA SER A 14 -13.97 10.29 9.61
C SER A 14 -14.90 11.07 8.68
N ARG A 15 -15.22 10.53 7.48
CA ARG A 15 -16.09 11.19 6.50
C ARG A 15 -17.57 10.93 6.78
N PRO A 16 -18.48 11.86 6.39
CA PRO A 16 -19.90 11.56 6.33
C PRO A 16 -20.15 10.29 5.50
N ASN A 17 -20.98 9.37 5.99
CA ASN A 17 -21.26 8.07 5.39
C ASN A 17 -20.06 7.11 5.25
N LYS A 18 -18.90 7.41 5.86
CA LYS A 18 -17.70 6.57 5.82
C LYS A 18 -17.22 6.26 4.40
N VAL A 19 -17.33 7.23 3.49
CA VAL A 19 -16.90 7.11 2.09
C VAL A 19 -16.07 8.32 1.65
N PHE A 20 -15.12 8.08 0.75
CA PHE A 20 -14.47 9.14 0.02
C PHE A 20 -15.33 9.60 -1.15
N ASN A 21 -15.20 10.88 -1.52
CA ASN A 21 -15.75 11.37 -2.77
C ASN A 21 -14.92 10.83 -3.95
N VAL A 22 -15.49 10.84 -5.16
CA VAL A 22 -14.85 10.26 -6.34
C VAL A 22 -13.43 10.81 -6.58
N PRO A 23 -13.15 12.12 -6.52
CA PRO A 23 -11.80 12.63 -6.72
C PRO A 23 -10.78 12.11 -5.70
N THR A 24 -11.15 12.05 -4.41
CA THR A 24 -10.28 11.52 -3.36
C THR A 24 -10.05 10.03 -3.56
N SER A 25 -11.10 9.26 -3.84
CA SER A 25 -10.99 7.83 -4.13
C SER A 25 -10.07 7.54 -5.31
N MET A 26 -10.14 8.35 -6.36
CA MET A 26 -9.29 8.20 -7.55
C MET A 26 -7.82 8.50 -7.22
N GLY A 27 -7.55 9.64 -6.57
CA GLY A 27 -6.18 10.05 -6.24
C GLY A 27 -5.49 9.10 -5.26
N GLU A 28 -6.19 8.69 -4.20
CA GLU A 28 -5.66 7.70 -3.24
C GLU A 28 -5.47 6.34 -3.89
N GLY A 29 -6.41 5.91 -4.75
CA GLY A 29 -6.32 4.65 -5.49
C GLY A 29 -5.12 4.59 -6.43
N THR A 30 -4.86 5.68 -7.17
CA THR A 30 -3.68 5.81 -8.03
C THR A 30 -2.39 5.68 -7.22
N GLN A 31 -2.25 6.42 -6.11
CA GLN A 31 -1.04 6.33 -5.29
C GLN A 31 -0.87 4.95 -4.62
N CYS A 32 -1.96 4.30 -4.22
CA CYS A 32 -1.91 2.93 -3.69
C CYS A 32 -1.38 1.94 -4.73
N LEU A 33 -1.73 2.12 -6.01
CA LEU A 33 -1.25 1.34 -7.14
C LEU A 33 0.23 1.63 -7.44
N GLU A 34 0.62 2.90 -7.50
CA GLU A 34 2.02 3.31 -7.71
C GLU A 34 2.94 2.75 -6.62
N ALA A 35 2.54 2.85 -5.35
CA ALA A 35 3.30 2.28 -4.24
C ALA A 35 3.40 0.75 -4.33
N CYS A 36 2.34 0.08 -4.80
CA CYS A 36 2.34 -1.37 -5.04
C CYS A 36 3.31 -1.75 -6.17
N GLU A 37 3.28 -1.00 -7.27
CA GLU A 37 4.21 -1.16 -8.39
C GLU A 37 5.65 -1.00 -7.93
N ASP A 38 5.95 0.01 -7.11
CA ASP A 38 7.28 0.24 -6.57
C ASP A 38 7.75 -0.92 -5.69
N LEU A 39 6.88 -1.46 -4.82
CA LEU A 39 7.21 -2.67 -4.06
C LEU A 39 7.53 -3.86 -4.98
N HIS A 40 6.75 -4.02 -6.06
CA HIS A 40 6.92 -5.09 -7.02
C HIS A 40 8.23 -4.98 -7.82
N LYS A 41 8.71 -3.76 -8.11
CA LYS A 41 10.03 -3.52 -8.74
C LYS A 41 11.18 -4.11 -7.93
N TYR A 42 11.06 -4.17 -6.60
CA TYR A 42 12.03 -4.81 -5.72
C TYR A 42 11.82 -6.32 -5.54
N GLY A 43 10.85 -6.91 -6.26
CA GLY A 43 10.60 -8.35 -6.26
C GLY A 43 9.83 -8.86 -5.04
N PHE A 44 9.11 -7.98 -4.34
CA PHE A 44 8.25 -8.33 -3.19
C PHE A 44 6.79 -8.16 -3.53
N ILE A 45 5.94 -9.06 -3.01
CA ILE A 45 4.48 -8.88 -2.96
C ILE A 45 4.09 -8.59 -1.51
N HIS A 46 3.17 -7.64 -1.30
CA HIS A 46 2.76 -7.25 0.06
C HIS A 46 1.89 -8.32 0.74
N ARG A 47 0.96 -8.92 -0.01
CA ARG A 47 -0.05 -9.92 0.42
C ARG A 47 -1.11 -9.46 1.42
N ASP A 48 -1.03 -8.26 1.97
CA ASP A 48 -2.05 -7.69 2.88
C ASP A 48 -2.40 -6.24 2.50
N MET A 49 -2.91 -6.05 1.28
CA MET A 49 -3.25 -4.71 0.75
C MET A 49 -4.64 -4.32 1.20
N LYS A 50 -4.72 -3.37 2.14
CA LYS A 50 -5.99 -2.87 2.72
C LYS A 50 -5.81 -1.45 3.26
N PRO A 51 -6.88 -0.66 3.45
CA PRO A 51 -6.78 0.72 3.91
C PRO A 51 -6.04 0.95 5.25
N ASN A 52 -5.94 -0.08 6.10
CA ASN A 52 -5.20 0.00 7.36
C ASN A 52 -3.68 0.01 7.15
N ASN A 53 -3.21 -0.55 6.04
CA ASN A 53 -1.79 -0.66 5.68
C ASN A 53 -1.35 0.43 4.70
N TYR A 54 -2.13 1.50 4.60
CA TYR A 54 -1.78 2.70 3.85
C TYR A 54 -1.98 3.93 4.73
N ALA A 55 -1.04 4.86 4.70
CA ALA A 55 -1.14 6.12 5.44
C ALA A 55 -0.66 7.31 4.64
N CYS A 56 -1.25 8.47 4.89
CA CYS A 56 -0.71 9.73 4.37
C CYS A 56 0.56 10.12 5.12
N GLY A 57 1.47 10.84 4.48
CA GLY A 57 2.61 11.47 5.15
C GLY A 57 2.22 12.58 6.13
N LEU A 58 3.23 13.24 6.69
CA LEU A 58 3.07 14.40 7.57
C LEU A 58 3.64 15.66 6.91
N GLY A 59 3.18 16.84 7.38
CA GLY A 59 3.68 18.14 6.90
C GLY A 59 3.48 18.30 5.39
N ASP A 60 4.57 18.58 4.68
CA ASP A 60 4.58 18.77 3.23
C ASP A 60 4.26 17.48 2.46
N LEU A 61 4.47 16.32 3.08
CA LEU A 61 4.21 14.99 2.52
C LEU A 61 2.79 14.49 2.81
N LYS A 62 1.91 15.32 3.38
CA LYS A 62 0.52 14.93 3.73
C LYS A 62 -0.33 14.44 2.55
N ARG A 63 0.10 14.71 1.31
CA ARG A 63 -0.58 14.25 0.08
C ARG A 63 0.05 12.99 -0.52
N VAL A 64 1.11 12.47 0.09
CA VAL A 64 1.81 11.25 -0.32
C VAL A 64 1.27 10.07 0.48
N VAL A 65 0.93 8.98 -0.20
CA VAL A 65 0.48 7.73 0.41
C VAL A 65 1.65 6.76 0.54
N TYR A 66 1.81 6.18 1.73
CA TYR A 66 2.83 5.20 2.06
C TYR A 66 2.21 3.83 2.35
N ILE A 67 2.87 2.76 1.89
CA ILE A 67 2.59 1.39 2.33
C ILE A 67 3.19 1.16 3.72
N LEU A 68 2.42 0.51 4.59
CA LEU A 68 2.79 0.10 5.93
C LEU A 68 2.74 -1.43 6.06
N ASP A 69 3.37 -1.94 7.12
CA ASP A 69 3.29 -3.34 7.56
C ASP A 69 3.65 -4.39 6.49
N PHE A 70 4.95 -4.55 6.29
CA PHE A 70 5.50 -5.61 5.44
C PHE A 70 5.60 -6.98 6.15
N GLY A 71 4.92 -7.19 7.28
CA GLY A 71 5.02 -8.43 8.07
C GLY A 71 4.59 -9.68 7.30
N LEU A 72 3.67 -9.52 6.35
CA LEU A 72 3.23 -10.57 5.42
C LEU A 72 3.89 -10.47 4.04
N ALA A 73 4.78 -9.51 3.79
CA ALA A 73 5.40 -9.36 2.49
C ALA A 73 6.31 -10.56 2.16
N ARG A 74 6.47 -10.86 0.87
CA ARG A 74 7.28 -12.00 0.42
C ARG A 74 7.97 -11.75 -0.90
N LYS A 75 9.24 -12.16 -1.00
CA LYS A 75 9.99 -12.09 -2.25
C LYS A 75 9.45 -13.12 -3.26
N PHE A 76 8.85 -12.64 -4.34
CA PHE A 76 8.31 -13.48 -5.44
C PHE A 76 9.33 -13.71 -6.56
N THR A 77 10.47 -13.02 -6.54
CA THR A 77 11.58 -13.23 -7.48
C THR A 77 12.74 -14.01 -6.87
N ASN A 78 13.53 -14.70 -7.71
CA ASN A 78 14.81 -15.31 -7.34
C ASN A 78 15.95 -14.26 -7.36
N GLU A 79 17.20 -14.68 -7.15
CA GLU A 79 18.38 -13.79 -7.19
C GLU A 79 18.65 -13.20 -8.58
N LYS A 80 18.13 -13.84 -9.64
CA LYS A 80 18.22 -13.38 -11.03
C LYS A 80 17.06 -12.46 -11.44
N GLY A 81 16.13 -12.16 -10.53
CA GLY A 81 14.94 -11.35 -10.82
C GLY A 81 13.80 -12.11 -11.51
N GLU A 82 13.92 -13.42 -11.71
CA GLU A 82 12.89 -14.23 -12.36
C GLU A 82 11.79 -14.63 -11.37
N LEU A 83 10.56 -14.77 -11.87
CA LEU A 83 9.42 -15.21 -11.07
C LEU A 83 9.66 -16.61 -10.50
N LYS A 84 9.48 -16.76 -9.18
CA LYS A 84 9.48 -18.08 -8.53
C LYS A 84 8.27 -18.89 -9.01
N THR A 85 8.45 -20.19 -9.14
CA THR A 85 7.35 -21.10 -9.43
C THR A 85 6.30 -21.05 -8.31
N PRO A 86 4.99 -21.17 -8.65
CA PRO A 86 3.95 -21.29 -7.64
C PRO A 86 4.27 -22.41 -6.65
N ARG A 87 4.03 -22.16 -5.36
CA ARG A 87 4.24 -23.18 -4.33
C ARG A 87 3.27 -24.34 -4.61
N ARG A 88 3.75 -25.58 -4.63
CA ARG A 88 2.85 -26.74 -4.60
C ARG A 88 1.97 -26.60 -3.36
N ILE A 89 0.66 -26.59 -3.58
CA ILE A 89 -0.31 -26.68 -2.49
C ILE A 89 -0.09 -28.07 -1.88
N ALA A 90 0.17 -28.10 -0.58
CA ALA A 90 0.28 -29.34 0.19
C ALA A 90 -1.09 -29.97 0.38
#